data_AF-A0AAN7AFK9-F1
#
_entry.id   AF-A0AAN7AFK9-F1
#
_cell.length_a   1.000
_cell.length_b   1.000
_cell.length_c   1.000
_cell.angle_alpha   90.00
_cell.angle_beta   90.00
_cell.angle_gamma   90.00
#
_symmetry.space_group_name_H-M   'P 1'
#
loop_
_entity.id
_entity.type
_entity.pdbx_description
1 polymer ?
#
loop_
_entity_poly.entity_id
_entity_poly.type
_entity_poly.pdbx_seq_one_letter_code
_entity_poly.pdbx_strand_id
1 'polypeptide(L)'
;MFNLKNIAILLALGVLSASAAPASDVSVAVAEAEQPAIVAKSAQEIPVYACQGSRWRGACRKLYVDVDECFNVHPDFNDNISSIKNEDTGRSRCMWFEDANCRGRYYKNQEDANLADGDGYFNDRISSISCYAWRGD
;
A
#
# COMPACT_ATOMS: atom_id res chain seq x y z
N MET A 1 -26.97 -20.38 4.48
CA MET A 1 -26.75 -21.82 4.23
C MET A 1 -26.14 -21.93 2.85
N PHE A 2 -24.81 -22.11 2.77
CA PHE A 2 -24.07 -22.12 1.51
C PHE A 2 -23.94 -23.56 0.98
N ASN A 3 -24.26 -23.73 -0.30
CA ASN A 3 -24.38 -25.01 -0.99
C ASN A 3 -23.09 -25.23 -1.80
N LEU A 4 -22.13 -25.99 -1.25
CA LEU A 4 -20.89 -26.37 -1.94
C LEU A 4 -21.13 -27.65 -2.73
N LYS A 5 -21.22 -27.54 -4.05
CA LYS A 5 -21.13 -28.69 -4.96
C LYS A 5 -19.92 -28.52 -5.88
N ASN A 6 -18.97 -29.41 -5.69
CA ASN A 6 -18.03 -29.98 -6.65
C ASN A 6 -17.14 -29.04 -7.46
N ILE A 7 -15.85 -29.01 -7.10
CA ILE A 7 -14.76 -28.89 -8.07
C ILE A 7 -13.68 -29.91 -7.69
N ALA A 8 -13.60 -30.99 -8.47
CA ALA A 8 -12.50 -31.94 -8.44
C ALA A 8 -11.53 -31.56 -9.56
N ILE A 9 -10.26 -31.31 -9.24
CA ILE A 9 -9.19 -31.10 -10.23
C ILE A 9 -8.05 -32.07 -9.91
N LEU A 10 -7.83 -33.00 -10.84
CA LEU A 10 -6.72 -33.95 -10.87
C LEU A 10 -5.41 -33.21 -11.15
N LEU A 11 -4.41 -33.38 -10.27
CA LEU A 11 -3.02 -33.02 -10.54
C LEU A 11 -2.26 -34.28 -10.96
N ALA A 12 -1.93 -34.36 -12.25
CA ALA A 12 -1.04 -35.38 -12.79
C ALA A 12 0.40 -35.05 -12.34
N LEU A 13 1.01 -35.93 -11.54
CA LEU A 13 2.43 -35.87 -11.22
C LEU A 13 3.24 -36.44 -12.39
N GLY A 14 3.96 -35.58 -13.10
CA GLY A 14 4.99 -35.98 -14.06
C GLY A 14 6.23 -36.49 -13.31
N VAL A 15 6.60 -37.74 -13.59
CA VAL A 15 7.80 -38.39 -13.08
C VAL A 15 8.97 -37.99 -13.97
N LEU A 16 9.97 -37.30 -13.42
CA LEU A 16 11.28 -37.13 -14.07
C LEU A 16 12.22 -38.21 -13.53
N SER A 17 12.46 -39.24 -14.33
CA SER A 17 13.57 -40.17 -14.13
C SER A 17 14.85 -39.54 -14.68
N ALA A 18 15.87 -39.40 -13.83
CA ALA A 18 17.24 -39.15 -14.26
C ALA A 18 18.14 -40.28 -13.73
N SER A 19 18.81 -40.97 -14.65
CA SER A 19 19.76 -42.05 -14.39
C SER A 19 21.12 -41.50 -13.96
N ALA A 20 21.68 -42.07 -12.89
CA ALA A 20 23.00 -41.74 -12.37
C ALA A 20 24.15 -42.29 -13.24
N ALA A 21 25.29 -41.60 -13.23
CA ALA A 21 26.63 -42.20 -13.31
C ALA A 21 27.64 -41.29 -12.57
N PRO A 22 28.56 -41.85 -11.77
CA PRO A 22 29.59 -41.10 -11.05
C PRO A 22 30.92 -41.08 -11.83
N ALA A 23 31.69 -39.99 -11.74
CA ALA A 23 33.16 -40.04 -11.72
C ALA A 23 33.81 -38.68 -11.47
N SER A 24 34.73 -38.70 -10.50
CA SER A 24 35.95 -37.91 -10.37
C SER A 24 35.88 -36.51 -9.75
N ASP A 25 36.29 -36.50 -8.48
CA ASP A 25 36.84 -35.40 -7.70
C ASP A 25 37.68 -34.40 -8.51
N VAL A 26 37.22 -33.16 -8.57
CA VAL A 26 38.09 -31.98 -8.55
C VAL A 26 37.44 -31.01 -7.57
N SER A 27 38.10 -30.81 -6.44
CA SER A 27 37.73 -29.82 -5.42
C SER A 27 38.01 -28.43 -6.00
N VAL A 28 37.07 -27.90 -6.78
CA VAL A 28 37.02 -26.48 -7.08
C VAL A 28 36.22 -25.84 -5.95
N ALA A 29 36.89 -25.05 -5.13
CA ALA A 29 36.25 -24.14 -4.20
C ALA A 29 35.33 -23.21 -5.00
N VAL A 30 34.05 -23.57 -5.07
CA VAL A 30 33.02 -22.68 -5.58
C VAL A 30 32.75 -21.71 -4.44
N ALA A 31 33.24 -20.49 -4.60
CA ALA A 31 32.78 -19.37 -3.80
C ALA A 31 31.26 -19.37 -3.84
N GLU A 32 30.66 -19.63 -2.69
CA GLU A 32 29.23 -19.49 -2.45
C GLU A 32 28.93 -18.00 -2.65
N ALA A 33 28.51 -17.66 -3.87
CA ALA A 33 27.91 -16.37 -4.12
C ALA A 33 26.64 -16.36 -3.26
N GLU A 34 26.73 -15.72 -2.09
CA GLU A 34 25.57 -15.23 -1.37
C GLU A 34 24.74 -14.43 -2.37
N GLN A 35 23.75 -15.08 -2.97
CA GLN A 35 22.67 -14.38 -3.65
C GLN A 35 22.02 -13.57 -2.55
N PRO A 36 22.07 -12.22 -2.60
CA PRO A 36 21.24 -11.45 -1.70
C PRO A 36 19.82 -11.89 -2.02
N ALA A 37 19.20 -12.59 -1.07
CA ALA A 37 17.78 -12.81 -1.11
C ALA A 37 17.16 -11.42 -1.20
N ILE A 38 16.73 -11.03 -2.39
CA ILE A 38 15.95 -9.82 -2.58
C ILE A 38 14.64 -10.14 -1.87
N VAL A 39 14.58 -9.83 -0.58
CA VAL A 39 13.34 -9.81 0.17
C VAL A 39 12.52 -8.74 -0.52
N ALA A 40 11.68 -9.15 -1.46
CA ALA A 40 10.68 -8.28 -2.03
C ALA A 40 9.87 -7.75 -0.84
N LYS A 41 10.05 -6.46 -0.51
CA LYS A 41 9.17 -5.75 0.41
C LYS A 41 7.79 -5.94 -0.21
N SER A 42 6.95 -6.80 0.38
CA SER A 42 5.58 -6.90 -0.05
C SER A 42 5.00 -5.51 0.16
N ALA A 43 4.78 -4.76 -0.92
CA ALA A 43 4.20 -3.42 -0.87
C ALA A 43 2.85 -3.57 -0.18
N GLN A 44 2.78 -3.10 1.06
CA GLN A 44 1.54 -3.10 1.81
C GLN A 44 0.80 -1.84 1.39
N GLU A 45 -0.36 -2.00 0.77
CA GLU A 45 -1.22 -0.89 0.42
C GLU A 45 -2.10 -0.52 1.62
N ILE A 46 -2.10 0.76 1.99
CA ILE A 46 -2.96 1.34 3.01
C ILE A 46 -4.18 1.97 2.32
N PRO A 47 -5.41 1.50 2.61
CA PRO A 47 -6.61 2.09 2.05
C PRO A 47 -6.92 3.41 2.77
N VAL A 48 -7.02 4.48 1.98
CA VAL A 48 -7.48 5.79 2.43
C VAL A 48 -8.71 6.21 1.61
N TYR A 49 -9.59 6.99 2.21
CA TYR A 49 -10.81 7.48 1.61
C TYR A 49 -10.80 9.01 1.61
N ALA A 50 -11.03 9.62 0.45
CA ALA A 50 -11.04 11.06 0.28
C ALA A 50 -12.25 11.51 -0.54
N CYS A 51 -12.84 12.65 -0.17
CA CYS A 51 -13.96 13.25 -0.87
C CYS A 51 -13.71 14.72 -1.16
N GLN A 52 -14.22 15.19 -2.31
CA GLN A 52 -14.19 16.61 -2.69
C GLN A 52 -15.12 17.48 -1.84
N GLY A 53 -16.16 16.90 -1.24
CA GLY A 53 -17.04 17.61 -0.32
C GLY A 53 -16.78 17.24 1.14
N SER A 54 -17.12 18.16 2.03
CA SER A 54 -17.17 17.88 3.46
C SER A 54 -18.32 16.92 3.81
N ARG A 55 -18.17 16.27 4.95
CA ARG A 55 -19.05 15.26 5.54
C ARG A 55 -19.31 14.10 4.60
N TRP A 56 -18.26 13.65 3.92
CA TRP A 56 -18.30 12.50 3.00
C TRP A 56 -19.24 12.70 1.81
N ARG A 57 -19.27 13.92 1.26
CA ARG A 57 -20.15 14.30 0.13
C ARG A 57 -19.35 14.55 -1.14
N GLY A 58 -20.07 14.64 -2.27
CA GLY A 58 -19.48 14.90 -3.57
C GLY A 58 -18.81 13.66 -4.16
N ALA A 59 -17.84 13.85 -5.05
CA ALA A 59 -17.06 12.74 -5.57
C ALA A 59 -16.11 12.23 -4.49
N CYS A 60 -16.17 10.92 -4.23
CA CYS A 60 -15.33 10.25 -3.25
C CYS A 60 -14.59 9.08 -3.89
N ARG A 61 -13.37 8.80 -3.44
CA ARG A 61 -12.57 7.66 -3.91
C ARG A 61 -11.82 7.02 -2.77
N LYS A 62 -11.68 5.70 -2.89
CA LYS A 62 -10.69 4.93 -2.13
C LYS A 62 -9.39 4.97 -2.90
N LEU A 63 -8.32 5.38 -2.23
CA LEU A 63 -6.95 5.40 -2.73
C LEU A 63 -6.15 4.34 -1.98
N TYR A 64 -5.25 3.67 -2.68
CA TYR A 64 -4.38 2.65 -2.11
C TYR A 64 -2.96 3.22 -2.12
N VAL A 65 -2.42 3.47 -0.93
CA VAL A 65 -1.13 4.14 -0.74
C VAL A 65 -0.12 3.12 -0.24
N ASP A 66 0.97 2.94 -0.98
CA ASP A 66 2.05 2.04 -0.57
C ASP A 66 2.76 2.55 0.69
N VAL A 67 3.06 1.63 1.62
CA VAL A 67 3.75 1.95 2.88
C VAL A 67 5.16 2.50 2.62
N ASP A 68 5.42 3.64 3.27
CA ASP A 68 6.65 4.44 3.18
C ASP A 68 6.90 5.06 1.80
N GLU A 69 5.90 5.10 0.93
CA GLU A 69 5.96 5.79 -0.35
C GLU A 69 5.14 7.09 -0.34
N CYS A 70 5.37 7.92 -1.35
CA CYS A 70 4.61 9.14 -1.57
C CYS A 70 3.63 8.94 -2.72
N PHE A 71 2.35 9.15 -2.43
CA PHE A 71 1.27 9.07 -3.40
C PHE A 71 0.80 10.47 -3.78
N ASN A 72 1.02 10.88 -5.03
CA ASN A 72 0.41 12.09 -5.57
C ASN A 72 -1.06 11.83 -5.91
N VAL A 73 -1.95 12.70 -5.44
CA VAL A 73 -3.38 12.52 -5.72
C VAL A 73 -3.67 12.75 -7.20
N HIS A 74 -4.73 12.09 -7.69
CA HIS A 74 -5.18 12.29 -9.07
C HIS A 74 -5.57 13.76 -9.31
N PRO A 75 -5.35 14.34 -10.51
CA PRO A 75 -5.66 15.75 -10.80
C PRO A 75 -7.07 16.20 -10.40
N ASP A 76 -8.10 15.37 -10.57
CA ASP A 76 -9.48 15.66 -10.13
C ASP A 76 -9.62 15.97 -8.62
N PHE A 77 -8.68 15.48 -7.80
CA PHE A 77 -8.67 15.62 -6.33
C PHE A 77 -7.54 16.53 -5.83
N ASN A 78 -6.60 16.94 -6.70
CA ASN A 78 -5.52 17.83 -6.33
C ASN A 78 -6.08 19.20 -5.94
N ASP A 79 -5.77 19.67 -4.73
CA ASP A 79 -6.29 20.93 -4.19
C ASP A 79 -7.83 21.00 -4.22
N ASN A 80 -8.49 19.85 -3.99
CA ASN A 80 -9.95 19.74 -4.05
C ASN A 80 -10.46 18.62 -3.15
N ILE A 81 -9.83 18.43 -1.99
CA ILE A 81 -10.22 17.45 -0.97
C ILE A 81 -10.72 18.22 0.26
N SER A 82 -11.93 17.89 0.70
CA SER A 82 -12.60 18.52 1.85
C SER A 82 -12.94 17.54 2.99
N SER A 83 -12.76 16.23 2.78
CA SER A 83 -12.80 15.23 3.87
C SER A 83 -11.91 14.02 3.57
N ILE A 84 -11.33 13.46 4.63
CA ILE A 84 -10.28 12.43 4.58
C ILE A 84 -10.44 11.38 5.66
N LYS A 85 -10.09 10.14 5.35
CA LYS A 85 -10.08 9.03 6.31
C LYS A 85 -9.01 8.01 5.94
N ASN A 86 -8.11 7.71 6.86
CA ASN A 86 -7.35 6.47 6.85
C ASN A 86 -8.29 5.35 7.32
N GLU A 87 -8.55 4.36 6.48
CA GLU A 87 -9.47 3.27 6.82
C GLU A 87 -8.80 2.18 7.68
N ASP A 88 -7.48 2.21 7.85
CA ASP A 88 -6.71 1.23 8.61
C ASP A 88 -5.89 1.87 9.76
N THR A 89 -6.57 2.67 10.59
CA THR A 89 -5.94 3.34 11.75
C THR A 89 -5.44 2.37 12.83
N GLY A 90 -5.81 1.09 12.79
CA GLY A 90 -5.26 0.10 13.71
C GLY A 90 -3.81 -0.27 13.39
N ARG A 91 -3.43 -0.21 12.11
CA ARG A 91 -2.14 -0.72 11.62
C ARG A 91 -1.33 0.30 10.84
N SER A 92 -1.87 1.49 10.61
CA SER A 92 -1.20 2.54 9.85
C SER A 92 -1.50 3.95 10.37
N ARG A 93 -0.66 4.88 9.96
CA ARG A 93 -0.86 6.32 10.08
C ARG A 93 -0.54 6.97 8.75
N CYS A 94 -1.31 7.98 8.38
CA CYS A 94 -1.09 8.76 7.16
C CYS A 94 -0.83 10.23 7.48
N MET A 95 -0.01 10.84 6.63
CA MET A 95 0.25 12.27 6.57
C MET A 95 -0.27 12.80 5.24
N TRP A 96 -0.98 13.91 5.30
CA TRP A 96 -1.60 14.58 4.14
C TRP A 96 -0.85 15.88 3.87
N PHE A 97 -0.35 16.07 2.67
CA PHE A 97 0.58 17.14 2.33
C PHE A 97 -0.06 18.15 1.38
N GLU A 98 0.27 19.42 1.57
CA GLU A 98 -0.26 20.50 0.74
C GLU A 98 0.31 20.47 -0.68
N ASP A 99 1.58 20.10 -0.83
CA ASP A 99 2.24 20.05 -2.13
C ASP A 99 2.37 18.61 -2.63
N ALA A 100 2.58 18.46 -3.94
CA ALA A 100 2.95 17.19 -4.53
C ALA A 100 4.30 16.67 -4.00
N ASN A 101 4.50 15.36 -4.08
CA ASN A 101 5.71 14.65 -3.68
C ASN A 101 6.01 14.75 -2.18
N CYS A 102 4.97 14.85 -1.36
CA CYS A 102 5.01 14.82 0.10
C CYS A 102 5.87 15.95 0.67
N ARG A 103 5.59 17.17 0.20
CA ARG A 103 6.30 18.40 0.56
C ARG A 103 5.34 19.44 1.16
N GLY A 104 5.93 20.53 1.65
CA GLY A 104 5.19 21.62 2.27
C GLY A 104 4.68 21.25 3.66
N ARG A 105 3.64 21.94 4.09
CA ARG A 105 2.93 21.64 5.33
C ARG A 105 2.20 20.31 5.23
N TYR A 106 2.03 19.67 6.39
CA TYR A 106 1.33 18.41 6.49
C TYR A 106 0.27 18.42 7.59
N TYR A 107 -0.72 17.56 7.43
CA TYR A 107 -1.78 17.26 8.38
C TYR A 107 -1.68 15.80 8.83
N LYS A 108 -1.90 15.54 10.12
CA LYS A 108 -1.70 14.20 10.74
C LYS A 108 -3.00 13.56 11.22
N ASN A 109 -4.14 14.24 11.11
CA ASN A 109 -5.40 13.64 11.52
C ASN A 109 -5.73 12.47 10.60
N GLN A 110 -6.15 11.36 11.21
CA GLN A 110 -6.43 10.13 10.50
C GLN A 110 -7.86 10.11 9.95
N GLU A 111 -8.75 10.88 10.55
CA GLU A 111 -10.11 11.06 10.06
C GLU A 111 -10.50 12.51 10.29
N ASP A 112 -10.98 13.15 9.24
CA ASP A 112 -11.54 14.49 9.30
C ASP A 112 -12.68 14.59 8.28
N ALA A 113 -13.89 14.71 8.80
CA ALA A 113 -15.07 14.82 7.97
C ALA A 113 -15.23 16.24 7.41
N ASN A 114 -14.50 17.25 7.86
CA ASN A 114 -14.70 18.63 7.41
C ASN A 114 -13.42 19.45 7.57
N LEU A 115 -12.52 19.36 6.60
CA LEU A 115 -11.24 20.08 6.60
C LEU A 115 -11.39 21.61 6.64
N ALA A 116 -12.59 22.14 6.38
CA ALA A 116 -12.91 23.56 6.47
C ALA A 116 -13.26 24.04 7.89
N ASP A 117 -13.41 23.15 8.88
CA ASP A 117 -13.55 23.58 10.27
C ASP A 117 -12.22 23.95 10.92
N GLY A 118 -12.29 24.54 12.12
CA GLY A 118 -11.13 25.10 12.78
C GLY A 118 -10.48 26.23 11.98
N ASP A 119 -9.19 26.09 11.66
CA ASP A 119 -8.47 27.06 10.83
C ASP A 119 -8.68 26.87 9.32
N GLY A 120 -9.30 25.75 8.92
CA GLY A 120 -9.63 25.45 7.53
C GLY A 120 -8.42 25.26 6.61
N TYR A 121 -7.19 25.19 7.13
CA TYR A 121 -6.00 25.36 6.29
C TYR A 121 -5.85 24.28 5.22
N PHE A 122 -6.24 23.04 5.51
CA PHE A 122 -6.08 21.91 4.58
C PHE A 122 -7.27 21.69 3.66
N ASN A 123 -8.35 22.46 3.79
CA ASN A 123 -9.49 22.37 2.90
C ASN A 123 -9.08 22.74 1.47
N ASP A 124 -9.31 21.82 0.53
CA ASP A 124 -9.01 21.99 -0.90
C ASP A 124 -7.55 22.36 -1.16
N ARG A 125 -6.63 21.75 -0.40
CA ARG A 125 -5.18 22.00 -0.50
C ARG A 125 -4.33 20.75 -0.50
N ILE A 126 -4.92 19.56 -0.36
CA ILE A 126 -4.13 18.32 -0.31
C ILE A 126 -3.74 17.91 -1.74
N SER A 127 -2.44 17.71 -1.94
CA SER A 127 -1.86 17.28 -3.24
C SER A 127 -1.11 15.95 -3.15
N SER A 128 -0.72 15.50 -1.96
CA SER A 128 -0.10 14.17 -1.80
C SER A 128 -0.30 13.57 -0.41
N ILE A 129 -0.06 12.26 -0.32
CA ILE A 129 -0.31 11.43 0.87
C ILE A 129 0.89 10.51 1.06
N SER A 130 1.32 10.32 2.31
CA SER A 130 2.24 9.24 2.67
C SER A 130 1.71 8.51 3.89
N CYS A 131 1.74 7.18 3.83
CA CYS A 131 1.28 6.33 4.93
C CYS A 131 2.42 5.41 5.38
N TYR A 132 2.45 5.13 6.68
CA TYR A 132 3.45 4.26 7.30
C TYR A 132 2.77 3.25 8.22
N ALA A 133 3.43 2.11 8.40
CA ALA A 133 2.97 1.09 9.34
C ALA A 133 3.02 1.65 10.77
N TRP A 134 1.93 1.46 11.52
CA TRP A 134 1.80 1.89 12.90
C TRP A 134 1.71 0.67 13.81
N ARG A 135 2.58 0.61 14.82
CA ARG A 135 2.66 -0.53 15.74
C ARG A 135 2.17 -0.26 17.16
N GLY A 136 1.66 0.94 17.44
CA GLY A 136 0.99 1.25 18.69
C GLY A 136 1.86 1.02 19.92
N ASP A 137 2.71 1.98 20.23
CA ASP A 137 3.33 2.18 21.53
C ASP A 137 2.38 2.87 22.53
#